data_AF-A0A2E9RQV6-F1
#
_entry.id   AF-A0A2E9RQV6-F1
#
_cell.length_a   1.000
_cell.length_b   1.000
_cell.length_c   1.000
_cell.angle_alpha   90.00
_cell.angle_beta   90.00
_cell.angle_gamma   90.00
#
_symmetry.space_group_name_H-M   'P 1'
#
loop_
_entity.id
_entity.type
_entity.pdbx_description
1 polymer ?
#
loop_
_entity_poly.entity_id
_entity_poly.type
_entity_poly.pdbx_seq_one_letter_code
_entity_poly.pdbx_strand_id
1 'polypeptide(L)'
;MLAFLKCLKGHGRHRLAWLALGTLASTTVPTLKAQAELSVDLRYRATLFADYGLYEKNREGTNSSELEHEFRTDISLSKERHLLELRLGRRIVDEAEFKRSTDEDVHRIHQAYLDFSLLDSDMLSLRVGRQELSYNRGILIDGDDWDMEGNTFDALKFYLDGSTWDLDVLYGQLAKDRHNRIAGINLERTSPIRTINEFYFWYFGIGDEQDSLPLRGSPELEVYNFGTRMEGKLSRPLFYHWMVNCQTGKMHKTRTKDLQAYNLVANLDYFVNHSVVRNVGIEYSLSSGDDSKTPGRHETFIPPFANRHVRSGAMDWMSMMNADMITLYVFADVHPKIEALLEFHQFYLNSQDSAWYLADLSPAWWWGSNDWPGSTDASKDIGSELDLHLKFGKKTNRIFTAGYSLFFPGKLITNWRDPHWGWGGNDTTQWAYVQTEFKF
;
A
#
# COMPACT_ATOMS: atom_id res chain seq x y z
N MET A 1 -23.38 -3.57 19.22
CA MET A 1 -24.29 -2.39 19.30
C MET A 1 -24.39 -1.76 20.69
N LEU A 2 -24.53 -2.53 21.80
CA LEU A 2 -24.51 -1.94 23.16
C LEU A 2 -23.10 -1.50 23.65
N ALA A 3 -22.02 -2.09 23.12
CA ALA A 3 -20.65 -1.62 23.35
C ALA A 3 -20.35 -0.29 22.63
N PHE A 4 -20.92 -0.10 21.43
CA PHE A 4 -20.82 1.11 20.60
C PHE A 4 -21.32 2.38 21.32
N LEU A 5 -22.36 2.25 22.15
CA LEU A 5 -22.92 3.37 22.92
C LEU A 5 -22.20 3.65 24.24
N LYS A 6 -21.35 2.73 24.73
CA LYS A 6 -20.57 2.92 25.95
C LYS A 6 -19.25 3.64 25.69
N CYS A 7 -18.63 3.44 24.52
CA CYS A 7 -17.38 4.12 24.14
C CYS A 7 -17.59 5.63 23.85
N LEU A 8 -18.72 6.01 23.23
CA LEU A 8 -19.03 7.40 22.87
C LEU A 8 -19.33 8.36 24.06
N LYS A 9 -19.43 7.85 25.31
CA LYS A 9 -19.79 8.67 26.48
C LYS A 9 -18.60 9.22 27.28
N GLY A 10 -17.36 8.90 26.88
CA GLY A 10 -16.18 9.19 27.69
C GLY A 10 -15.46 10.51 27.43
N HIS A 11 -15.61 11.18 26.29
CA HIS A 11 -14.70 12.27 25.89
C HIS A 11 -15.44 13.59 25.69
N GLY A 12 -15.65 14.27 26.81
CA GLY A 12 -16.20 15.63 26.86
C GLY A 12 -15.11 16.65 27.14
N ARG A 13 -15.08 17.68 26.28
CA ARG A 13 -14.45 19.01 26.46
C ARG A 13 -12.91 19.03 26.35
N HIS A 14 -12.41 19.36 25.16
CA HIS A 14 -11.55 20.51 24.84
C HIS A 14 -11.07 20.35 23.38
N ARG A 15 -10.79 21.46 22.69
CA ARG A 15 -10.32 21.59 21.29
C ARG A 15 -11.42 21.75 20.23
N LEU A 16 -12.10 22.88 20.31
CA LEU A 16 -12.83 23.51 19.21
C LEU A 16 -12.23 24.91 19.04
N ALA A 17 -11.20 25.00 18.21
CA ALA A 17 -10.67 26.24 17.66
C ALA A 17 -9.94 25.87 16.36
N TRP A 18 -10.03 26.73 15.35
CA TRP A 18 -9.58 26.56 13.95
C TRP A 18 -10.67 26.12 12.97
N LEU A 19 -11.64 27.02 12.80
CA LEU A 19 -12.52 27.10 11.64
C LEU A 19 -12.67 28.58 11.31
N ALA A 20 -11.62 29.18 10.75
CA ALA A 20 -11.65 30.54 10.22
C ALA A 20 -10.44 30.79 9.32
N LEU A 21 -10.56 30.49 8.03
CA LEU A 21 -9.82 31.15 6.95
C LEU A 21 -10.56 30.86 5.63
N GLY A 22 -11.61 31.62 5.42
CA GLY A 22 -12.42 31.56 4.21
C GLY A 22 -13.18 32.85 4.08
N THR A 23 -12.52 33.89 3.56
CA THR A 23 -13.05 34.99 2.72
C THR A 23 -12.11 36.19 2.70
N LEU A 24 -12.14 36.92 1.57
CA LEU A 24 -11.47 38.18 1.17
C LEU A 24 -10.29 37.99 0.20
N ALA A 25 -10.20 38.67 -0.94
CA ALA A 25 -11.06 39.68 -1.54
C ALA A 25 -10.77 39.76 -3.05
N SER A 26 -11.82 39.96 -3.85
CA SER A 26 -11.70 40.42 -5.23
C SER A 26 -11.42 41.92 -5.25
N THR A 27 -10.22 42.33 -5.66
CA THR A 27 -9.97 43.70 -6.13
C THR A 27 -9.35 43.64 -7.52
N THR A 28 -10.01 44.31 -8.46
CA THR A 28 -9.68 44.34 -9.88
C THR A 28 -8.47 45.23 -10.13
N VAL A 29 -7.35 44.62 -10.49
CA VAL A 29 -6.22 45.19 -11.24
C VAL A 29 -6.13 44.38 -12.54
N PRO A 30 -5.80 44.96 -13.71
CA PRO A 30 -5.73 44.19 -14.95
C PRO A 30 -4.48 43.30 -14.91
N THR A 31 -4.60 42.13 -14.31
CA THR A 31 -3.52 41.14 -14.17
C THR A 31 -4.00 39.82 -14.74
N LEU A 32 -3.11 39.14 -15.49
CA LEU A 32 -3.35 37.82 -16.06
C LEU A 32 -3.99 36.89 -15.03
N LYS A 33 -5.17 36.35 -15.32
CA LYS A 33 -5.94 35.50 -14.41
C LYS A 33 -5.25 34.14 -14.27
N ALA A 34 -4.70 33.83 -13.10
CA ALA A 34 -4.42 32.45 -12.71
C ALA A 34 -5.72 31.80 -12.20
N GLN A 35 -5.89 30.50 -12.47
CA GLN A 35 -6.96 29.71 -11.88
C GLN A 35 -6.46 29.17 -10.53
N ALA A 36 -7.29 29.32 -9.50
CA ALA A 36 -7.01 28.77 -8.17
C ALA A 36 -8.10 27.77 -7.82
N GLU A 37 -7.69 26.60 -7.35
CA GLU A 37 -8.56 25.53 -6.87
C GLU A 37 -8.16 25.18 -5.44
N LEU A 38 -9.17 24.98 -4.60
CA LEU A 38 -9.02 24.53 -3.23
C LEU A 38 -9.93 23.31 -3.08
N SER A 39 -9.34 22.19 -2.67
CA SER A 39 -10.06 20.96 -2.33
C SER A 39 -9.73 20.60 -0.88
N VAL A 40 -10.74 20.09 -0.17
CA VAL A 40 -10.58 19.58 1.19
C VAL A 40 -11.15 18.18 1.26
N ASP A 41 -10.37 17.26 1.81
CA ASP A 41 -10.78 15.90 2.11
C ASP A 41 -10.77 15.67 3.63
N LEU A 42 -11.87 15.17 4.15
CA LEU A 42 -12.03 14.75 5.54
C LEU A 42 -12.33 13.26 5.58
N ARG A 43 -11.47 12.48 6.22
CA ARG A 43 -11.66 11.06 6.40
C ARG A 43 -11.74 10.71 7.89
N TYR A 44 -12.67 9.82 8.22
CA TYR A 44 -12.89 9.32 9.56
C TYR A 44 -12.97 7.80 9.48
N ARG A 45 -12.14 7.09 10.25
CA ARG A 45 -12.13 5.63 10.28
C ARG A 45 -12.18 5.13 11.71
N ALA A 46 -13.05 4.17 11.98
CA ALA A 46 -13.03 3.42 13.23
C ALA A 46 -12.72 1.96 12.90
N THR A 47 -11.72 1.40 13.57
CA THR A 47 -11.20 0.06 13.33
C THR A 47 -11.33 -0.77 14.61
N LEU A 48 -11.68 -2.03 14.45
CA LEU A 48 -11.79 -3.01 15.52
C LEU A 48 -10.90 -4.20 15.19
N PHE A 49 -10.16 -4.63 16.19
CA PHE A 49 -9.30 -5.80 16.14
C PHE A 49 -9.80 -6.75 17.19
N ALA A 50 -10.05 -8.01 16.82
CA ALA A 50 -10.37 -9.06 17.77
C ALA A 50 -9.47 -10.26 17.53
N ASP A 51 -8.91 -10.78 18.62
CA ASP A 51 -7.98 -11.91 18.59
C ASP A 51 -6.77 -11.66 17.65
N TYR A 52 -6.33 -10.41 17.54
CA TYR A 52 -5.28 -9.94 16.60
C TYR A 52 -3.84 -10.22 17.05
N GLY A 53 -3.68 -10.89 18.18
CA GLY A 53 -2.39 -11.28 18.74
C GLY A 53 -2.02 -12.73 18.41
N LEU A 54 -1.90 -13.08 17.12
CA LEU A 54 -1.44 -14.41 16.67
C LEU A 54 -0.07 -14.84 17.25
N TYR A 55 0.66 -13.89 17.83
CA TYR A 55 2.02 -14.02 18.35
C TYR A 55 2.13 -14.02 19.88
N GLU A 56 1.04 -13.75 20.62
CA GLU A 56 1.10 -13.54 22.07
C GLU A 56 0.02 -14.31 22.84
N LYS A 57 0.12 -15.65 22.85
CA LYS A 57 -0.76 -16.58 23.60
C LYS A 57 -0.95 -16.25 25.09
N ASN A 58 -0.07 -15.44 25.68
CA ASN A 58 -0.09 -15.10 27.12
C ASN A 58 -0.61 -13.69 27.42
N ARG A 59 -1.11 -12.93 26.44
CA ARG A 59 -1.67 -11.60 26.67
C ARG A 59 -3.19 -11.68 26.73
N GLU A 60 -3.75 -11.54 27.93
CA GLU A 60 -5.18 -11.23 28.08
C GLU A 60 -5.44 -9.86 27.42
N GLY A 61 -6.43 -9.77 26.52
CA GLY A 61 -6.83 -8.49 25.88
C GLY A 61 -6.12 -8.15 24.57
N THR A 62 -6.09 -9.05 23.58
CA THR A 62 -5.64 -8.75 22.20
C THR A 62 -6.72 -8.06 21.36
N ASN A 63 -7.90 -7.84 21.94
CA ASN A 63 -8.93 -7.02 21.33
C ASN A 63 -8.55 -5.56 21.49
N SER A 64 -8.61 -4.80 20.40
CA SER A 64 -8.37 -3.36 20.47
C SER A 64 -9.34 -2.63 19.55
N SER A 65 -9.41 -1.32 19.74
CA SER A 65 -10.14 -0.44 18.84
C SER A 65 -9.31 0.81 18.61
N GLU A 66 -9.35 1.28 17.38
CA GLU A 66 -8.66 2.48 16.93
C GLU A 66 -9.68 3.44 16.32
N LEU A 67 -9.53 4.72 16.62
CA LEU A 67 -10.27 5.79 15.97
C LEU A 67 -9.26 6.71 15.29
N GLU A 68 -9.40 6.82 13.97
CA GLU A 68 -8.56 7.66 13.14
C GLU A 68 -9.35 8.83 12.56
N HIS A 69 -8.72 10.00 12.62
CA HIS A 69 -9.17 11.23 12.01
C HIS A 69 -8.12 11.69 11.01
N GLU A 70 -8.55 11.90 9.78
CA GLU A 70 -7.72 12.41 8.69
C GLU A 70 -8.27 13.71 8.12
N PHE A 71 -7.38 14.70 8.00
CA PHE A 71 -7.64 15.97 7.35
C PHE A 71 -6.60 16.22 6.26
N ARG A 72 -7.06 16.46 5.03
CA ARG A 72 -6.22 16.81 3.88
C ARG A 72 -6.75 18.07 3.20
N THR A 73 -5.84 19.00 2.91
CA THR A 73 -6.14 20.19 2.10
C THR A 73 -5.21 20.23 0.92
N ASP A 74 -5.81 20.36 -0.27
CA ASP A 74 -5.12 20.55 -1.54
C ASP A 74 -5.36 21.98 -2.03
N ILE A 75 -4.27 22.68 -2.31
CA ILE A 75 -4.28 24.01 -2.93
C ILE A 75 -3.55 23.90 -4.26
N SER A 76 -4.25 24.20 -5.35
CA SER A 76 -3.70 24.14 -6.69
C SER A 76 -3.84 25.50 -7.36
N LEU A 77 -2.72 26.02 -7.87
CA LEU A 77 -2.66 27.26 -8.63
C LEU A 77 -2.17 26.92 -10.03
N SER A 78 -2.97 27.17 -11.05
CA SER A 78 -2.60 26.95 -12.44
C SER A 78 -2.61 28.25 -13.22
N LYS A 79 -1.63 28.38 -14.11
CA LYS A 79 -1.55 29.46 -15.08
C LYS A 79 -0.93 28.94 -16.36
N GLU A 80 -1.65 29.11 -17.46
CA GLU A 80 -1.26 28.57 -18.77
C GLU A 80 -0.99 27.07 -18.67
N ARG A 81 0.26 26.63 -18.81
CA ARG A 81 0.68 25.21 -18.76
C ARG A 81 1.51 24.89 -17.51
N HIS A 82 1.43 25.75 -16.51
CA HIS A 82 2.17 25.60 -15.25
C HIS A 82 1.21 25.36 -14.11
N LEU A 83 1.55 24.39 -13.26
CA LEU A 83 0.80 24.01 -12.07
C LEU A 83 1.70 24.12 -10.85
N LEU A 84 1.18 24.71 -9.77
CA LEU A 84 1.71 24.61 -8.43
C LEU A 84 0.68 23.87 -7.58
N GLU A 85 1.11 22.79 -6.91
CA GLU A 85 0.27 22.01 -6.01
C GLU A 85 0.88 21.94 -4.62
N LEU A 86 0.07 22.18 -3.60
CA LEU A 86 0.41 22.01 -2.19
C LEU A 86 -0.66 21.16 -1.52
N ARG A 87 -0.25 20.01 -0.97
CA ARG A 87 -1.08 19.15 -0.14
C ARG A 87 -0.57 19.14 1.29
N LEU A 88 -1.44 19.52 2.22
CA LEU A 88 -1.19 19.46 3.66
C LEU A 88 -2.05 18.36 4.27
N GLY A 89 -1.45 17.52 5.10
CA GLY A 89 -2.14 16.43 5.81
C GLY A 89 -1.97 16.53 7.32
N ARG A 90 -3.01 16.14 8.06
CA ARG A 90 -2.92 15.85 9.49
C ARG A 90 -3.65 14.55 9.84
N ARG A 91 -2.92 13.59 10.39
CA ARG A 91 -3.44 12.35 11.01
C ARG A 91 -3.50 12.47 12.51
N ILE A 92 -4.57 11.94 13.09
CA ILE A 92 -4.72 11.74 14.53
C ILE A 92 -5.29 10.34 14.72
N VAL A 93 -4.59 9.50 15.49
CA VAL A 93 -5.04 8.16 15.87
C VAL A 93 -5.23 8.13 17.38
N ASP A 94 -6.37 7.60 17.83
CA ASP A 94 -6.67 7.36 19.24
C ASP A 94 -6.93 5.86 19.44
N GLU A 95 -6.02 5.20 20.16
CA GLU A 95 -6.08 3.78 20.45
C GLU A 95 -6.53 3.55 21.90
N ALA A 96 -7.60 2.77 22.09
CA ALA A 96 -8.21 2.60 23.40
C ALA A 96 -7.39 1.69 24.35
N GLU A 97 -6.56 0.78 23.82
CA GLU A 97 -5.91 -0.28 24.61
C GLU A 97 -4.42 -0.48 24.32
N PHE A 98 -3.90 -0.03 23.18
CA PHE A 98 -2.46 0.04 22.89
C PHE A 98 -1.98 1.47 23.08
N LYS A 99 -1.16 1.72 24.10
CA LYS A 99 -0.41 2.99 24.14
C LYS A 99 0.80 2.85 23.21
N ARG A 100 0.61 3.01 21.89
CA ARG A 100 1.71 3.52 21.07
C ARG A 100 2.07 4.92 21.55
N SER A 101 3.33 5.33 21.34
CA SER A 101 3.76 6.66 21.78
C SER A 101 2.90 7.72 21.09
N THR A 102 2.66 8.84 21.78
CA THR A 102 1.88 10.00 21.31
C THR A 102 2.51 10.73 20.09
N ASP A 103 3.44 10.10 19.38
CA ASP A 103 4.19 10.64 18.24
C ASP A 103 3.50 10.39 16.88
N GLU A 104 2.35 9.71 16.85
CA GLU A 104 1.59 9.46 15.61
C GLU A 104 0.74 10.67 15.12
N ASP A 105 0.77 11.80 15.85
CA ASP A 105 0.22 13.08 15.39
C ASP A 105 1.10 13.65 14.26
N VAL A 106 0.86 13.18 13.04
CA VAL A 106 1.66 13.54 11.87
C VAL A 106 1.10 14.81 11.23
N HIS A 107 1.81 15.92 11.39
CA HIS A 107 1.63 17.14 10.61
C HIS A 107 2.69 17.21 9.50
N ARG A 108 2.29 17.07 8.23
CA ARG A 108 3.27 17.07 7.13
C ARG A 108 2.78 17.80 5.89
N ILE A 109 3.76 18.34 5.16
CA ILE A 109 3.59 18.69 3.75
C ILE A 109 3.71 17.37 2.99
N HIS A 110 2.59 16.89 2.48
CA HIS A 110 2.50 15.63 1.76
C HIS A 110 2.98 15.81 0.31
N GLN A 111 2.47 16.84 -0.37
CA GLN A 111 2.94 17.22 -1.70
C GLN A 111 3.22 18.71 -1.76
N ALA A 112 4.25 19.08 -2.52
CA ALA A 112 4.64 20.45 -2.80
C ALA A 112 5.51 20.43 -4.07
N TYR A 113 4.88 20.56 -5.23
CA TYR A 113 5.59 20.46 -6.51
C TYR A 113 5.13 21.52 -7.52
N LEU A 114 6.01 21.75 -8.48
CA LEU A 114 5.77 22.56 -9.67
C LEU A 114 5.80 21.66 -10.90
N ASP A 115 4.85 21.89 -11.81
CA ASP A 115 4.79 21.23 -13.11
C ASP A 115 5.00 22.24 -14.25
N PHE A 116 5.88 21.87 -15.19
CA PHE A 116 6.26 22.72 -16.31
C PHE A 116 6.18 21.95 -17.62
N SER A 117 5.26 22.34 -18.51
CA SER A 117 5.35 21.92 -19.90
C SER A 117 6.54 22.61 -20.59
N LEU A 118 7.34 21.81 -21.31
CA LEU A 118 8.54 22.22 -22.02
C LEU A 118 8.26 22.33 -23.53
N LEU A 119 9.08 23.12 -24.24
CA LEU A 119 9.08 23.20 -25.72
C LEU A 119 7.74 23.64 -26.34
N ASP A 120 6.95 24.47 -25.65
CA ASP A 120 5.60 24.90 -26.07
C ASP A 120 4.64 23.72 -26.41
N SER A 121 4.93 22.53 -25.90
CA SER A 121 4.19 21.29 -26.12
C SER A 121 3.73 20.71 -24.79
N ASP A 122 2.46 20.30 -24.70
CA ASP A 122 1.95 19.60 -23.50
C ASP A 122 2.43 18.14 -23.43
N MET A 123 3.13 17.69 -24.48
CA MET A 123 3.68 16.34 -24.55
C MET A 123 4.87 16.15 -23.62
N LEU A 124 5.75 17.14 -23.46
CA LEU A 124 6.94 17.00 -22.62
C LEU A 124 6.84 17.89 -21.40
N SER A 125 6.88 17.30 -20.22
CA SER A 125 6.74 18.04 -18.97
C SER A 125 7.83 17.66 -17.96
N LEU A 126 8.11 18.60 -17.06
CA LEU A 126 9.02 18.45 -15.93
C LEU A 126 8.27 18.77 -14.65
N ARG A 127 8.22 17.79 -13.74
CA ARG A 127 7.74 17.97 -12.38
C ARG A 127 8.90 18.02 -11.40
N VAL A 128 8.93 19.06 -10.56
CA VAL A 128 9.96 19.28 -9.55
C VAL A 128 9.33 19.53 -8.19
N GLY A 129 9.77 18.78 -7.19
CA GLY A 129 9.37 18.95 -5.80
C GLY A 129 8.84 17.67 -5.17
N ARG A 130 8.20 17.82 -4.03
CA ARG A 130 7.63 16.69 -3.27
C ARG A 130 6.35 16.22 -3.92
N GLN A 131 6.32 14.95 -4.33
CA GLN A 131 5.20 14.38 -5.09
C GLN A 131 4.97 12.91 -4.71
N GLU A 132 3.75 12.44 -4.86
CA GLU A 132 3.46 11.01 -4.87
C GLU A 132 3.95 10.39 -6.19
N LEU A 133 4.50 9.18 -6.10
CA LEU A 133 4.84 8.37 -7.26
C LEU A 133 4.01 7.08 -7.21
N SER A 134 3.31 6.76 -8.29
CA SER A 134 2.51 5.54 -8.41
C SER A 134 2.80 4.89 -9.75
N TYR A 135 3.43 3.74 -9.73
CA TYR A 135 3.84 2.98 -10.91
C TYR A 135 3.48 1.51 -10.75
N ASN A 136 3.31 0.83 -11.88
CA ASN A 136 3.21 -0.64 -11.93
C ASN A 136 2.15 -1.16 -10.94
N ARG A 137 0.97 -0.52 -10.94
CA ARG A 137 -0.17 -0.78 -10.04
C ARG A 137 0.18 -0.75 -8.55
N GLY A 138 1.25 -0.05 -8.16
CA GLY A 138 1.70 0.04 -6.78
C GLY A 138 2.46 -1.17 -6.26
N ILE A 139 2.91 -2.10 -7.13
CA ILE A 139 3.60 -3.34 -6.68
C ILE A 139 4.99 -3.03 -6.13
N LEU A 140 5.64 -2.00 -6.66
CA LEU A 140 6.97 -1.57 -6.24
C LEU A 140 6.97 -0.16 -5.68
N ILE A 141 6.13 0.72 -6.23
CA ILE A 141 6.11 2.16 -5.98
C ILE A 141 4.65 2.62 -5.98
N ASP A 142 4.14 3.00 -4.82
CA ASP A 142 2.84 3.61 -4.64
C ASP A 142 2.92 4.71 -3.58
N GLY A 143 2.04 5.71 -3.71
CA GLY A 143 1.82 6.73 -2.70
C GLY A 143 1.14 6.19 -1.43
N ASP A 144 0.50 5.01 -1.49
CA ASP A 144 -0.23 4.37 -0.38
C ASP A 144 -1.17 5.33 0.37
N ASP A 145 -2.42 5.42 -0.10
CA ASP A 145 -3.44 6.29 0.49
C ASP A 145 -4.28 5.58 1.57
N TRP A 146 -3.91 4.37 1.99
CA TRP A 146 -4.63 3.68 3.08
C TRP A 146 -4.39 4.33 4.43
N ASP A 147 -3.21 4.92 4.59
CA ASP A 147 -2.90 5.80 5.69
C ASP A 147 -2.27 7.10 5.21
N MET A 148 -2.29 8.11 6.07
CA MET A 148 -1.83 9.44 5.70
C MET A 148 -0.30 9.57 5.62
N GLU A 149 0.44 8.52 5.99
CA GLU A 149 1.90 8.59 5.97
C GLU A 149 2.45 8.44 4.56
N GLY A 150 1.77 7.66 3.71
CA GLY A 150 1.93 7.47 2.26
C GLY A 150 3.25 7.92 1.59
N ASN A 151 3.85 7.09 0.76
CA ASN A 151 5.16 7.42 0.17
C ASN A 151 5.11 8.66 -0.71
N THR A 152 5.85 9.69 -0.31
CA THR A 152 6.10 10.89 -1.10
C THR A 152 7.59 11.08 -1.30
N PHE A 153 7.96 11.65 -2.44
CA PHE A 153 9.34 11.74 -2.87
C PHE A 153 9.68 13.19 -3.22
N ASP A 154 10.77 13.70 -2.63
CA ASP A 154 11.41 14.92 -3.10
C ASP A 154 12.11 14.55 -4.43
N ALA A 155 11.49 14.86 -5.57
CA ALA A 155 11.86 14.26 -6.85
C ALA A 155 11.88 15.24 -8.04
N LEU A 156 12.63 14.85 -9.06
CA LEU A 156 12.61 15.37 -10.42
C LEU A 156 12.04 14.28 -11.33
N LYS A 157 10.97 14.60 -12.07
CA LYS A 157 10.35 13.69 -13.04
C LYS A 157 10.19 14.40 -14.37
N PHE A 158 10.82 13.87 -15.41
CA PHE A 158 10.49 14.20 -16.79
C PHE A 158 9.48 13.19 -17.30
N TYR A 159 8.46 13.64 -18.00
CA TYR A 159 7.47 12.75 -18.58
C TYR A 159 7.03 13.21 -19.97
N LEU A 160 6.83 12.22 -20.83
CA LEU A 160 6.27 12.35 -22.16
C LEU A 160 4.87 11.75 -22.18
N ASP A 161 3.85 12.56 -22.42
CA ASP A 161 2.46 12.11 -22.55
C ASP A 161 2.08 12.07 -24.03
N GLY A 162 2.15 10.87 -24.61
CA GLY A 162 1.82 10.63 -26.01
C GLY A 162 0.39 10.17 -26.21
N SER A 163 -0.02 10.03 -27.47
CA SER A 163 -1.36 9.48 -27.79
C SER A 163 -1.45 7.95 -27.64
N THR A 164 -0.31 7.25 -27.66
CA THR A 164 -0.23 5.78 -27.63
C THR A 164 0.93 5.24 -26.80
N TRP A 165 1.85 6.11 -26.38
CA TRP A 165 3.00 5.76 -25.59
C TRP A 165 3.33 6.90 -24.64
N ASP A 166 3.66 6.54 -23.40
CA ASP A 166 4.09 7.48 -22.38
C ASP A 166 5.48 7.07 -21.86
N LEU A 167 6.32 8.04 -21.55
CA LEU A 167 7.67 7.79 -21.04
C LEU A 167 7.96 8.66 -19.84
N ASP A 168 8.25 8.02 -18.72
CA ASP A 168 8.67 8.69 -17.49
C ASP A 168 10.14 8.41 -17.21
N VAL A 169 10.88 9.44 -16.81
CA VAL A 169 12.24 9.33 -16.27
C VAL A 169 12.30 10.15 -15.00
N LEU A 170 12.73 9.53 -13.89
CA LEU A 170 12.74 10.20 -12.60
C LEU A 170 13.97 9.86 -11.76
N TYR A 171 14.25 10.78 -10.84
CA TYR A 171 15.15 10.60 -9.70
C TYR A 171 14.54 11.29 -8.49
N GLY A 172 14.60 10.66 -7.33
CA GLY A 172 14.09 11.23 -6.10
C GLY A 172 14.59 10.55 -4.84
N GLN A 173 14.20 11.12 -3.71
CA GLN A 173 14.46 10.58 -2.38
C GLN A 173 13.14 10.51 -1.62
N LEU A 174 12.96 9.47 -0.82
CA LEU A 174 11.78 9.34 0.03
C LEU A 174 11.77 10.48 1.06
N ALA A 175 10.64 11.18 1.18
CA ALA A 175 10.53 12.39 1.97
C ALA A 175 10.67 12.13 3.49
N LYS A 176 10.21 10.97 3.95
CA LYS A 176 10.26 10.55 5.36
C LYS A 176 11.61 9.95 5.77
N ASP A 177 12.38 9.43 4.82
CA ASP A 177 13.73 8.91 5.04
C ASP A 177 14.59 9.14 3.79
N ARG A 178 15.46 10.14 3.87
CA ARG A 178 16.27 10.61 2.73
C ARG A 178 17.42 9.68 2.37
N HIS A 179 17.70 8.67 3.19
CA HIS A 179 18.65 7.62 2.84
C HIS A 179 18.09 6.70 1.75
N ASN A 180 16.77 6.69 1.58
CA ASN A 180 16.09 5.90 0.56
C ASN A 180 15.94 6.71 -0.73
N ARG A 181 16.55 6.21 -1.79
CA ARG A 181 16.65 6.84 -3.11
C ARG A 181 15.95 5.99 -4.16
N ILE A 182 15.37 6.68 -5.13
CA ILE A 182 14.75 6.07 -6.30
C ILE A 182 15.27 6.74 -7.56
N ALA A 183 15.53 5.95 -8.59
CA ALA A 183 15.74 6.45 -9.95
C ALA A 183 15.15 5.45 -10.94
N GLY A 184 14.71 5.91 -12.11
CA GLY A 184 14.32 4.95 -13.12
C GLY A 184 13.61 5.53 -14.31
N ILE A 185 13.12 4.60 -15.12
CA ILE A 185 12.47 4.84 -16.40
C ILE A 185 11.28 3.90 -16.55
N ASN A 186 10.15 4.42 -17.01
CA ASN A 186 8.95 3.64 -17.30
C ASN A 186 8.43 4.02 -18.68
N LEU A 187 8.31 3.02 -19.56
CA LEU A 187 7.71 3.15 -20.88
C LEU A 187 6.38 2.41 -20.89
N GLU A 188 5.28 3.14 -21.05
CA GLU A 188 3.94 2.58 -21.24
C GLU A 188 3.53 2.66 -22.72
N ARG A 189 2.83 1.63 -23.20
CA ARG A 189 2.13 1.61 -24.48
C ARG A 189 0.67 1.26 -24.30
N THR A 190 -0.22 2.07 -24.86
CA THR A 190 -1.59 1.66 -25.12
C THR A 190 -1.78 1.27 -26.59
N SER A 191 -2.15 0.01 -26.83
CA SER A 191 -2.45 -0.49 -28.17
C SER A 191 -3.83 -0.01 -28.68
N PRO A 192 -4.09 -0.04 -30.01
CA PRO A 192 -5.41 0.33 -30.54
C PRO A 192 -6.58 -0.52 -30.02
N ILE A 193 -6.31 -1.73 -29.54
CA ILE A 193 -7.31 -2.61 -28.92
C ILE A 193 -7.41 -2.42 -27.40
N ARG A 194 -6.82 -1.34 -26.86
CA ARG A 194 -6.77 -0.97 -25.44
C ARG A 194 -6.05 -1.99 -24.55
N THR A 195 -4.99 -2.59 -25.07
CA THR A 195 -4.04 -3.36 -24.27
C THR A 195 -2.95 -2.42 -23.80
N ILE A 196 -2.69 -2.38 -22.50
CA ILE A 196 -1.60 -1.63 -21.91
C ILE A 196 -0.39 -2.56 -21.74
N ASN A 197 0.79 -2.09 -22.14
CA ASN A 197 2.06 -2.80 -21.96
C ASN A 197 3.04 -1.83 -21.31
N GLU A 198 3.71 -2.25 -20.25
CA GLU A 198 4.77 -1.46 -19.63
C GLU A 198 6.09 -2.19 -19.65
N PHE A 199 7.17 -1.44 -19.78
CA PHE A 199 8.54 -1.87 -19.55
C PHE A 199 9.22 -0.84 -18.68
N TYR A 200 9.84 -1.29 -17.59
CA TYR A 200 10.42 -0.38 -16.63
C TYR A 200 11.70 -0.91 -16.02
N PHE A 201 12.53 0.04 -15.62
CA PHE A 201 13.72 -0.18 -14.83
C PHE A 201 13.71 0.79 -13.66
N TRP A 202 13.90 0.25 -12.46
CA TRP A 202 14.00 1.02 -11.24
C TRP A 202 15.30 0.69 -10.52
N TYR A 203 15.98 1.72 -10.05
CA TYR A 203 17.02 1.64 -9.04
C TYR A 203 16.44 2.08 -7.70
N PHE A 204 16.65 1.27 -6.67
CA PHE A 204 16.38 1.62 -5.28
C PHE A 204 17.68 1.52 -4.49
N GLY A 205 18.07 2.63 -3.86
CA GLY A 205 19.15 2.64 -2.88
C GLY A 205 18.55 2.80 -1.50
N ILE A 206 18.67 1.79 -0.63
CA ILE A 206 18.06 1.77 0.71
C ILE A 206 19.18 1.85 1.75
N GLY A 207 19.10 2.80 2.68
CA GLY A 207 20.12 3.01 3.71
C GLY A 207 20.08 1.94 4.81
N ASP A 208 21.07 1.98 5.72
CA ASP A 208 21.20 1.05 6.86
C ASP A 208 20.51 1.54 8.14
N GLU A 209 19.72 2.60 8.08
CA GLU A 209 18.97 3.12 9.23
C GLU A 209 17.76 2.23 9.59
N GLN A 210 17.35 2.27 10.85
CA GLN A 210 16.33 1.37 11.40
C GLN A 210 14.94 1.51 10.73
N ASP A 211 14.71 2.64 10.05
CA ASP A 211 13.43 2.99 9.41
C ASP A 211 13.40 2.70 7.89
N SER A 212 14.50 2.21 7.30
CA SER A 212 14.63 2.09 5.84
C SER A 212 13.91 0.88 5.27
N LEU A 213 14.19 -0.31 5.80
CA LEU A 213 13.42 -1.54 5.67
C LEU A 213 13.66 -2.38 6.92
N PRO A 214 12.63 -3.04 7.49
CA PRO A 214 12.76 -3.89 8.69
C PRO A 214 13.43 -5.25 8.38
N LEU A 215 14.42 -5.26 7.49
CA LEU A 215 15.28 -6.40 7.24
C LEU A 215 16.22 -6.62 8.43
N ARG A 216 16.46 -7.89 8.78
CA ARG A 216 17.27 -8.25 9.95
C ARG A 216 18.66 -7.62 9.89
N GLY A 217 18.94 -6.75 10.85
CA GLY A 217 20.24 -6.08 11.03
C GLY A 217 20.52 -5.00 10.00
N SER A 218 19.45 -4.34 9.51
CA SER A 218 19.45 -3.08 8.77
C SER A 218 20.54 -2.98 7.71
N PRO A 219 20.51 -3.86 6.69
CA PRO A 219 21.49 -3.80 5.61
C PRO A 219 21.25 -2.60 4.70
N GLU A 220 22.33 -2.05 4.13
CA GLU A 220 22.22 -1.16 2.98
C GLU A 220 21.94 -2.01 1.72
N LEU A 221 21.03 -1.55 0.86
CA LEU A 221 20.66 -2.25 -0.38
C LEU A 221 20.89 -1.39 -1.61
N GLU A 222 21.42 -2.02 -2.64
CA GLU A 222 21.36 -1.56 -4.01
C GLU A 222 20.49 -2.53 -4.80
N VAL A 223 19.29 -2.09 -5.18
CA VAL A 223 18.33 -2.91 -5.92
C VAL A 223 18.16 -2.34 -7.31
N TYR A 224 18.42 -3.16 -8.32
CA TYR A 224 18.12 -2.90 -9.72
C TYR A 224 16.97 -3.80 -10.13
N ASN A 225 15.78 -3.24 -10.31
CA ASN A 225 14.58 -3.95 -10.71
C ASN A 225 14.30 -3.74 -12.19
N PHE A 226 14.23 -4.84 -12.93
CA PHE A 226 13.74 -4.86 -14.31
C PHE A 226 12.36 -5.50 -14.31
N GLY A 227 11.38 -4.86 -14.93
CA GLY A 227 10.05 -5.43 -14.98
C GLY A 227 9.25 -5.06 -16.22
N THR A 228 8.20 -5.83 -16.41
CA THR A 228 7.22 -5.61 -17.46
C THR A 228 5.85 -6.09 -17.00
N ARG A 229 4.81 -5.40 -17.43
CA ARG A 229 3.43 -5.81 -17.22
C ARG A 229 2.61 -5.65 -18.49
N MET A 230 1.52 -6.40 -18.55
CA MET A 230 0.53 -6.28 -19.61
C MET A 230 -0.87 -6.48 -19.02
N GLU A 231 -1.82 -5.67 -19.47
CA GLU A 231 -3.22 -5.88 -19.17
C GLU A 231 -4.09 -5.59 -20.37
N GLY A 232 -5.23 -6.26 -20.42
CA GLY A 232 -6.21 -6.03 -21.46
C GLY A 232 -7.25 -7.12 -21.54
N LYS A 233 -7.87 -7.21 -22.71
CA LYS A 233 -8.93 -8.16 -22.98
C LYS A 233 -8.39 -9.36 -23.76
N LEU A 234 -8.49 -10.55 -23.19
CA LEU A 234 -8.14 -11.80 -23.89
C LEU A 234 -9.21 -12.14 -24.95
N SER A 235 -10.46 -12.19 -24.50
CA SER A 235 -11.67 -12.32 -25.32
C SER A 235 -12.85 -11.74 -24.54
N ARG A 236 -14.04 -11.51 -25.10
CA ARG A 236 -15.18 -11.20 -24.22
C ARG A 236 -15.74 -12.52 -23.69
N PRO A 237 -16.00 -12.67 -22.37
CA PRO A 237 -15.93 -11.66 -21.28
C PRO A 237 -14.68 -11.77 -20.38
N LEU A 238 -13.55 -12.24 -20.91
CA LEU A 238 -12.30 -12.51 -20.18
C LEU A 238 -11.26 -11.38 -20.30
N PHE A 239 -10.79 -10.89 -19.16
CA PHE A 239 -9.74 -9.87 -19.05
C PHE A 239 -8.56 -10.42 -18.25
N TYR A 240 -7.37 -9.92 -18.52
CA TYR A 240 -6.17 -10.39 -17.86
C TYR A 240 -5.27 -9.23 -17.47
N HIS A 241 -4.45 -9.48 -16.45
CA HIS A 241 -3.30 -8.69 -16.10
C HIS A 241 -2.17 -9.64 -15.71
N TRP A 242 -0.94 -9.34 -16.10
CA TRP A 242 0.22 -10.02 -15.55
C TRP A 242 1.40 -9.05 -15.43
N MET A 243 2.30 -9.35 -14.50
CA MET A 243 3.52 -8.60 -14.23
C MET A 243 4.64 -9.55 -13.86
N VAL A 244 5.86 -9.26 -14.31
CA VAL A 244 7.08 -9.94 -13.87
C VAL A 244 8.12 -8.89 -13.49
N ASN A 245 8.82 -9.16 -12.40
CA ASN A 245 9.94 -8.37 -11.92
C ASN A 245 11.14 -9.29 -11.67
N CYS A 246 12.33 -8.82 -12.03
CA CYS A 246 13.60 -9.44 -11.70
C CYS A 246 14.49 -8.39 -11.02
N GLN A 247 15.04 -8.73 -9.86
CA GLN A 247 15.91 -7.86 -9.08
C GLN A 247 17.34 -8.41 -9.05
N THR A 248 18.28 -7.50 -9.29
CA THR A 248 19.72 -7.73 -9.10
C THR A 248 20.32 -6.63 -8.25
N GLY A 249 21.59 -6.78 -7.84
CA GLY A 249 22.32 -5.75 -7.10
C GLY A 249 23.03 -6.33 -5.89
N LYS A 250 23.03 -5.59 -4.78
CA LYS A 250 23.83 -5.91 -3.60
C LYS A 250 23.05 -5.68 -2.32
N MET A 251 23.30 -6.56 -1.34
CA MET A 251 22.95 -6.33 0.06
C MET A 251 24.23 -6.24 0.86
N HIS A 252 24.47 -5.06 1.44
CA HIS A 252 25.65 -4.75 2.24
C HIS A 252 25.32 -4.89 3.73
N LYS A 253 26.04 -5.78 4.39
CA LYS A 253 26.00 -6.00 5.85
C LYS A 253 27.42 -6.28 6.34
N THR A 254 27.62 -7.13 7.34
CA THR A 254 28.95 -7.66 7.73
C THR A 254 29.65 -8.37 6.56
N ARG A 255 28.87 -9.00 5.67
CA ARG A 255 29.34 -9.54 4.38
C ARG A 255 28.36 -9.09 3.30
N THR A 256 28.90 -8.66 2.17
CA THR A 256 28.10 -8.35 0.98
C THR A 256 27.54 -9.64 0.37
N LYS A 257 26.26 -9.61 0.01
CA LYS A 257 25.62 -10.65 -0.80
C LYS A 257 25.15 -10.07 -2.15
N ASP A 258 25.11 -10.93 -3.16
CA ASP A 258 24.49 -10.60 -4.46
C ASP A 258 22.97 -10.75 -4.35
N LEU A 259 22.23 -9.68 -4.66
CA LEU A 259 20.77 -9.74 -4.76
C LEU A 259 20.38 -10.42 -6.07
N GLN A 260 19.52 -11.43 -6.02
CA GLN A 260 18.97 -12.16 -7.17
C GLN A 260 17.56 -12.65 -6.84
N ALA A 261 16.56 -11.81 -7.05
CA ALA A 261 15.18 -12.10 -6.67
C ALA A 261 14.21 -11.89 -7.83
N TYR A 262 13.00 -12.41 -7.70
CA TYR A 262 11.96 -12.24 -8.71
C TYR A 262 10.56 -12.16 -8.08
N ASN A 263 9.65 -11.55 -8.82
CA ASN A 263 8.23 -11.53 -8.52
C ASN A 263 7.40 -11.73 -9.80
N LEU A 264 6.28 -12.43 -9.67
CA LEU A 264 5.29 -12.67 -10.70
C LEU A 264 3.91 -12.40 -10.09
N VAL A 265 3.08 -11.65 -10.83
CA VAL A 265 1.65 -11.53 -10.54
C VAL A 265 0.89 -11.86 -11.81
N ALA A 266 -0.15 -12.69 -11.73
CA ALA A 266 -1.01 -13.03 -12.86
C ALA A 266 -2.46 -13.09 -12.40
N ASN A 267 -3.32 -12.39 -13.13
CA ASN A 267 -4.72 -12.20 -12.82
C ASN A 267 -5.58 -12.51 -14.06
N LEU A 268 -6.74 -13.13 -13.81
CA LEU A 268 -7.77 -13.39 -14.81
C LEU A 268 -9.15 -13.04 -14.26
N ASP A 269 -9.85 -12.16 -14.96
CA ASP A 269 -11.22 -11.74 -14.67
C ASP A 269 -12.21 -12.33 -15.68
N TYR A 270 -13.34 -12.81 -15.19
CA TYR A 270 -14.50 -13.20 -16.00
C TYR A 270 -15.71 -12.34 -15.63
N PHE A 271 -16.16 -11.48 -16.56
CA PHE A 271 -17.37 -10.68 -16.38
C PHE A 271 -18.62 -11.53 -16.60
N VAL A 272 -19.45 -11.62 -15.56
CA VAL A 272 -20.63 -12.49 -15.55
C VAL A 272 -21.83 -11.71 -16.08
N ASN A 273 -22.64 -12.35 -16.92
CA ASN A 273 -23.94 -11.81 -17.30
C ASN A 273 -24.98 -12.09 -16.18
N HIS A 274 -24.89 -11.35 -15.08
CA HIS A 274 -25.78 -11.48 -13.91
C HIS A 274 -26.20 -10.10 -13.38
N SER A 275 -27.37 -9.99 -12.76
CA SER A 275 -27.94 -8.73 -12.25
C SER A 275 -27.29 -8.19 -10.97
N VAL A 276 -26.34 -8.94 -10.38
CA VAL A 276 -25.75 -8.67 -9.07
C VAL A 276 -24.25 -8.91 -9.14
N VAL A 277 -23.83 -10.12 -9.49
CA VAL A 277 -22.41 -10.43 -9.68
C VAL A 277 -21.91 -9.76 -10.96
N ARG A 278 -20.90 -8.89 -10.83
CA ARG A 278 -20.29 -8.14 -11.93
C ARG A 278 -19.19 -8.97 -12.60
N ASN A 279 -18.23 -9.43 -11.80
CA ASN A 279 -17.15 -10.31 -12.25
C ASN A 279 -16.69 -11.20 -11.09
N VAL A 280 -16.12 -12.34 -11.48
CA VAL A 280 -15.32 -13.19 -10.62
C VAL A 280 -13.91 -13.18 -11.17
N GLY A 281 -12.91 -13.27 -10.30
CA GLY A 281 -11.53 -13.32 -10.74
C GLY A 281 -10.66 -14.18 -9.84
N ILE A 282 -9.50 -14.49 -10.38
CA ILE A 282 -8.42 -15.21 -9.70
C ILE A 282 -7.12 -14.45 -9.93
N GLU A 283 -6.33 -14.32 -8.88
CA GLU A 283 -4.96 -13.83 -8.94
C GLU A 283 -4.00 -14.84 -8.31
N TYR A 284 -2.84 -15.00 -8.93
CA TYR A 284 -1.69 -15.70 -8.39
C TYR A 284 -0.54 -14.71 -8.25
N SER A 285 0.05 -14.64 -7.06
CA SER A 285 1.20 -13.79 -6.75
C SER A 285 2.32 -14.63 -6.15
N LEU A 286 3.52 -14.51 -6.71
CA LEU A 286 4.71 -15.24 -6.33
C LEU A 286 5.86 -14.27 -6.14
N SER A 287 6.47 -14.27 -4.97
CA SER A 287 7.65 -13.48 -4.63
C SER A 287 8.70 -14.38 -4.01
N SER A 288 9.90 -14.39 -4.58
CA SER A 288 10.98 -15.28 -4.17
C SER A 288 11.41 -15.03 -2.72
N GLY A 289 11.90 -16.08 -2.07
CA GLY A 289 12.60 -16.04 -0.77
C GLY A 289 14.02 -16.60 -0.86
N ASP A 290 14.87 -16.27 0.11
CA ASP A 290 16.22 -16.82 0.28
C ASP A 290 16.21 -18.35 0.35
N ASP A 291 17.21 -18.98 -0.29
CA ASP A 291 17.56 -20.40 -0.15
C ASP A 291 18.89 -20.52 0.63
N SER A 292 18.92 -21.35 1.68
CA SER A 292 20.13 -21.55 2.48
C SER A 292 21.28 -22.22 1.71
N LYS A 293 20.98 -22.83 0.55
CA LYS A 293 21.93 -23.59 -0.29
C LYS A 293 22.73 -22.72 -1.27
N THR A 294 22.46 -21.43 -1.37
CA THR A 294 23.12 -20.48 -2.30
C THR A 294 23.95 -19.45 -1.52
N PRO A 295 25.05 -19.86 -0.85
CA PRO A 295 25.81 -18.95 -0.01
C PRO A 295 26.35 -17.76 -0.82
N GLY A 296 26.25 -16.56 -0.24
CA GLY A 296 26.64 -15.31 -0.89
C GLY A 296 25.54 -14.64 -1.71
N ARG A 297 24.34 -15.24 -1.79
CA ARG A 297 23.16 -14.62 -2.41
C ARG A 297 22.09 -14.21 -1.41
N HIS A 298 21.35 -13.17 -1.78
CA HIS A 298 20.07 -12.79 -1.21
C HIS A 298 19.04 -12.93 -2.32
N GLU A 299 18.04 -13.78 -2.13
CA GLU A 299 17.09 -14.19 -3.17
C GLU A 299 15.65 -13.80 -2.80
N THR A 300 15.46 -13.15 -1.65
CA THR A 300 14.17 -12.60 -1.23
C THR A 300 13.83 -11.33 -2.02
N PHE A 301 12.66 -11.30 -2.64
CA PHE A 301 12.19 -10.13 -3.40
C PHE A 301 11.85 -8.96 -2.48
N ILE A 302 12.22 -7.74 -2.88
CA ILE A 302 12.10 -6.54 -2.05
C ILE A 302 11.14 -5.54 -2.73
N PRO A 303 9.96 -5.27 -2.17
CA PRO A 303 9.02 -4.27 -2.68
C PRO A 303 9.06 -2.97 -1.84
N PRO A 304 10.12 -2.13 -1.94
CA PRO A 304 10.46 -1.16 -0.90
C PRO A 304 9.41 -0.06 -0.68
N PHE A 305 8.72 0.35 -1.74
CA PHE A 305 7.73 1.45 -1.70
C PHE A 305 6.36 0.99 -2.19
N ALA A 306 6.06 -0.31 -2.10
CA ALA A 306 4.79 -0.85 -2.55
C ALA A 306 3.62 -0.38 -1.69
N ASN A 307 2.42 -0.44 -2.28
CA ASN A 307 1.18 -0.38 -1.53
C ASN A 307 1.07 -1.63 -0.65
N ARG A 308 1.02 -1.42 0.66
CA ARG A 308 1.14 -2.49 1.65
C ARG A 308 -0.20 -3.19 1.88
N HIS A 309 -1.30 -2.44 1.80
CA HIS A 309 -2.63 -2.89 2.22
C HIS A 309 -3.44 -3.57 1.11
N VAL A 310 -3.38 -3.07 -0.13
CA VAL A 310 -4.40 -3.39 -1.15
C VAL A 310 -4.31 -4.82 -1.72
N ARG A 311 -3.17 -5.51 -1.61
CA ARG A 311 -2.92 -6.76 -2.37
C ARG A 311 -2.65 -8.02 -1.55
N SER A 312 -2.44 -7.90 -0.25
CA SER A 312 -1.94 -9.00 0.58
C SER A 312 -2.91 -9.47 1.65
N GLY A 313 -4.21 -9.29 1.40
CA GLY A 313 -5.26 -9.41 2.40
C GLY A 313 -5.43 -8.10 3.16
N ALA A 314 -6.67 -7.80 3.55
CA ALA A 314 -6.99 -6.56 4.25
C ALA A 314 -6.50 -6.52 5.71
N MET A 315 -6.06 -7.65 6.25
CA MET A 315 -5.50 -7.74 7.62
C MET A 315 -3.98 -7.60 7.66
N ASP A 316 -3.33 -7.29 6.55
CA ASP A 316 -1.90 -6.94 6.49
C ASP A 316 -0.95 -8.03 7.03
N TRP A 317 -1.42 -9.28 7.11
CA TRP A 317 -0.65 -10.43 7.59
C TRP A 317 0.44 -10.88 6.60
N MET A 318 0.43 -10.36 5.37
CA MET A 318 1.34 -10.78 4.31
C MET A 318 1.92 -9.58 3.57
N SER A 319 3.12 -9.77 3.03
CA SER A 319 3.68 -8.94 1.97
C SER A 319 4.04 -9.79 0.77
N MET A 320 4.21 -9.15 -0.39
CA MET A 320 4.78 -9.74 -1.60
C MET A 320 6.29 -9.98 -1.44
N MET A 321 6.72 -10.61 -0.34
CA MET A 321 8.11 -10.85 0.04
C MET A 321 8.21 -12.25 0.65
N ASN A 322 8.94 -13.16 -0.01
CA ASN A 322 8.93 -14.60 0.30
C ASN A 322 7.51 -15.22 0.37
N ALA A 323 6.67 -14.93 -0.61
CA ALA A 323 5.25 -15.27 -0.59
C ALA A 323 4.81 -16.03 -1.85
N ASP A 324 3.88 -16.96 -1.68
CA ASP A 324 3.13 -17.64 -2.73
C ASP A 324 1.64 -17.56 -2.34
N MET A 325 0.85 -16.85 -3.15
CA MET A 325 -0.48 -16.40 -2.77
C MET A 325 -1.46 -16.67 -3.91
N ILE A 326 -2.64 -17.18 -3.53
CA ILE A 326 -3.78 -17.34 -4.43
C ILE A 326 -4.93 -16.51 -3.88
N THR A 327 -5.49 -15.63 -4.70
CA THR A 327 -6.65 -14.81 -4.36
C THR A 327 -7.80 -15.17 -5.29
N LEU A 328 -8.97 -15.47 -4.73
CA LEU A 328 -10.23 -15.58 -5.45
C LEU A 328 -11.13 -14.42 -5.03
N TYR A 329 -11.74 -13.73 -5.97
CA TYR A 329 -12.61 -12.61 -5.63
C TYR A 329 -13.88 -12.53 -6.46
N VAL A 330 -14.89 -11.92 -5.86
CA VAL A 330 -16.20 -11.65 -6.46
C VAL A 330 -16.55 -10.19 -6.23
N PHE A 331 -16.75 -9.45 -7.33
CA PHE A 331 -17.34 -8.12 -7.29
C PHE A 331 -18.85 -8.22 -7.54
N ALA A 332 -19.64 -7.55 -6.70
CA ALA A 332 -21.09 -7.57 -6.78
C ALA A 332 -21.72 -6.19 -6.52
N ASP A 333 -22.73 -5.86 -7.32
CA ASP A 333 -23.62 -4.73 -7.14
C ASP A 333 -24.87 -5.20 -6.37
N VAL A 334 -24.73 -5.48 -5.07
CA VAL A 334 -25.79 -6.07 -4.23
C VAL A 334 -27.02 -5.17 -4.06
N HIS A 335 -26.85 -3.87 -4.26
CA HIS A 335 -27.93 -2.88 -4.34
C HIS A 335 -27.46 -1.73 -5.24
N PRO A 336 -28.35 -0.95 -5.89
CA PRO A 336 -27.95 0.22 -6.70
C PRO A 336 -27.14 1.30 -5.99
N LYS A 337 -26.83 1.17 -4.70
CA LYS A 337 -25.99 2.10 -3.93
C LYS A 337 -24.98 1.36 -3.06
N ILE A 338 -24.79 0.06 -3.26
CA ILE A 338 -23.90 -0.76 -2.45
C ILE A 338 -23.12 -1.67 -3.40
N GLU A 339 -21.83 -1.39 -3.50
CA GLU A 339 -20.85 -2.27 -4.15
C GLU A 339 -20.24 -3.16 -3.07
N ALA A 340 -20.07 -4.43 -3.37
CA ALA A 340 -19.44 -5.41 -2.50
C ALA A 340 -18.28 -6.09 -3.24
N LEU A 341 -17.18 -6.29 -2.53
CA LEU A 341 -16.05 -7.12 -2.94
C LEU A 341 -15.85 -8.16 -1.86
N LEU A 342 -15.91 -9.43 -2.25
CA LEU A 342 -15.57 -10.57 -1.39
C LEU A 342 -14.29 -11.19 -1.92
N GLU A 343 -13.28 -11.34 -1.09
CA GLU A 343 -11.98 -11.91 -1.45
C GLU A 343 -11.65 -13.07 -0.51
N PHE A 344 -11.12 -14.14 -1.07
CA PHE A 344 -10.55 -15.25 -0.33
C PHE A 344 -9.09 -15.39 -0.73
N HIS A 345 -8.21 -15.28 0.25
CA HIS A 345 -6.78 -15.43 0.07
C HIS A 345 -6.29 -16.73 0.70
N GLN A 346 -5.36 -17.40 0.04
CA GLN A 346 -4.57 -18.48 0.61
C GLN A 346 -3.09 -18.09 0.53
N PHE A 347 -2.39 -18.20 1.65
CA PHE A 347 -1.03 -17.72 1.81
C PHE A 347 -0.05 -18.86 2.13
N TYR A 348 1.05 -18.89 1.38
CA TYR A 348 2.17 -19.78 1.61
C TYR A 348 3.50 -19.02 1.61
N LEU A 349 4.50 -19.54 2.31
CA LEU A 349 5.89 -19.13 2.14
C LEU A 349 6.43 -19.67 0.82
N ASN A 350 7.12 -18.83 0.06
CA ASN A 350 7.84 -19.31 -1.13
C ASN A 350 9.01 -20.24 -0.73
N SER A 351 9.79 -19.82 0.26
CA SER A 351 10.91 -20.55 0.86
C SER A 351 10.76 -20.62 2.37
N GLN A 352 11.05 -21.80 2.95
CA GLN A 352 11.16 -21.97 4.40
C GLN A 352 12.47 -21.42 4.95
N ASP A 353 13.45 -21.16 4.09
CA ASP A 353 14.74 -20.61 4.51
C ASP A 353 14.70 -19.07 4.60
N SER A 354 13.56 -18.44 4.26
CA SER A 354 13.31 -16.99 4.36
C SER A 354 12.05 -16.67 5.18
N ALA A 355 11.91 -15.40 5.59
CA ALA A 355 10.98 -15.02 6.65
C ALA A 355 9.57 -15.02 6.15
N TRP A 356 8.65 -15.19 7.09
CA TRP A 356 7.33 -14.62 6.90
C TRP A 356 7.40 -13.10 7.15
N TYR A 357 7.01 -12.33 6.14
CA TYR A 357 6.97 -10.87 6.18
C TYR A 357 5.52 -10.35 6.17
N LEU A 358 5.25 -9.37 7.03
CA LEU A 358 3.98 -8.64 7.12
C LEU A 358 3.92 -7.52 6.08
N ALA A 359 2.76 -6.88 5.91
CA ALA A 359 2.56 -5.83 4.92
C ALA A 359 3.54 -4.64 5.08
N ASP A 360 3.94 -4.32 6.31
CA ASP A 360 4.97 -3.31 6.62
C ASP A 360 6.41 -3.74 6.27
N LEU A 361 6.55 -4.90 5.63
CA LEU A 361 7.78 -5.59 5.24
C LEU A 361 8.57 -6.14 6.43
N SER A 362 8.04 -6.02 7.66
CA SER A 362 8.70 -6.53 8.85
C SER A 362 8.57 -8.05 8.93
N PRO A 363 9.62 -8.74 9.41
CA PRO A 363 9.46 -10.13 9.75
C PRO A 363 8.47 -10.26 10.90
N ALA A 364 7.51 -11.18 10.77
CA ALA A 364 6.47 -11.42 11.78
C ALA A 364 7.01 -11.70 13.21
N TRP A 365 8.28 -12.11 13.36
CA TRP A 365 8.91 -12.59 14.60
C TRP A 365 9.77 -11.56 15.35
N TRP A 366 9.73 -10.27 15.01
CA TRP A 366 10.65 -9.24 15.57
C TRP A 366 10.55 -9.04 17.11
N TRP A 367 9.70 -9.77 17.84
CA TRP A 367 9.61 -9.74 19.31
C TRP A 367 10.31 -10.91 20.04
N GLY A 368 11.59 -11.15 19.72
CA GLY A 368 12.56 -11.52 20.78
C GLY A 368 13.11 -12.94 20.87
N SER A 369 12.92 -13.85 19.91
CA SER A 369 13.59 -15.17 19.94
C SER A 369 14.39 -15.49 18.68
N ASN A 370 15.52 -16.21 18.86
CA ASN A 370 16.36 -16.73 17.78
C ASN A 370 15.71 -17.89 16.99
N ASP A 371 14.52 -18.32 17.40
CA ASP A 371 13.79 -19.45 16.81
C ASP A 371 12.79 -18.94 15.79
N TRP A 372 13.28 -18.97 14.55
CA TRP A 372 12.55 -18.72 13.33
C TRP A 372 11.60 -19.87 12.98
N PRO A 373 10.39 -19.60 12.45
CA PRO A 373 9.45 -20.64 12.07
C PRO A 373 9.81 -21.38 10.78
N GLY A 374 10.81 -20.94 10.01
CA GLY A 374 11.36 -21.70 8.90
C GLY A 374 12.56 -22.55 9.31
N SER A 375 12.36 -23.38 10.35
CA SER A 375 13.20 -24.55 10.50
C SER A 375 13.00 -25.43 9.25
N THR A 376 14.07 -26.05 8.75
CA THR A 376 13.95 -27.24 7.90
C THR A 376 12.87 -28.14 8.51
N ASP A 377 11.81 -28.44 7.75
CA ASP A 377 10.62 -29.24 8.12
C ASP A 377 9.36 -28.49 8.63
N ALA A 378 9.36 -27.16 8.76
CA ALA A 378 8.13 -26.42 9.08
C ALA A 378 7.09 -26.46 7.94
N SER A 379 5.81 -26.15 8.15
CA SER A 379 4.89 -26.04 7.00
C SER A 379 5.09 -24.72 6.25
N LYS A 380 4.86 -24.67 4.94
CA LYS A 380 4.78 -23.41 4.19
C LYS A 380 3.43 -22.71 4.34
N ASP A 381 2.41 -23.40 4.84
CA ASP A 381 1.03 -22.93 4.95
C ASP A 381 0.87 -21.90 6.06
N ILE A 382 0.83 -20.63 5.70
CA ILE A 382 0.72 -19.51 6.64
C ILE A 382 -0.72 -19.41 7.15
N GLY A 383 -1.68 -19.51 6.24
CA GLY A 383 -3.10 -19.40 6.56
C GLY A 383 -3.93 -18.96 5.36
N SER A 384 -5.18 -18.61 5.65
CA SER A 384 -6.12 -18.10 4.66
C SER A 384 -6.92 -16.94 5.23
N GLU A 385 -7.40 -16.05 4.38
CA GLU A 385 -8.11 -14.84 4.77
C GLU A 385 -9.39 -14.69 3.95
N LEU A 386 -10.47 -14.24 4.58
CA LEU A 386 -11.73 -13.92 3.94
C LEU A 386 -12.07 -12.46 4.21
N ASP A 387 -12.09 -11.65 3.16
CA ASP A 387 -12.31 -10.22 3.22
C ASP A 387 -13.63 -9.84 2.58
N LEU A 388 -14.42 -9.03 3.29
CA LEU A 388 -15.61 -8.40 2.76
C LEU A 388 -15.45 -6.88 2.80
N HIS A 389 -15.44 -6.25 1.64
CA HIS A 389 -15.46 -4.80 1.49
C HIS A 389 -16.80 -4.33 0.95
N LEU A 390 -17.39 -3.33 1.59
CA LEU A 390 -18.62 -2.69 1.19
C LEU A 390 -18.39 -1.21 0.95
N LYS A 391 -18.90 -0.70 -0.17
CA LYS A 391 -18.90 0.72 -0.50
C LYS A 391 -20.32 1.21 -0.71
N PHE A 392 -20.71 2.22 0.06
CA PHE A 392 -22.06 2.76 0.06
C PHE A 392 -22.11 4.14 -0.61
N GLY A 393 -23.16 4.33 -1.41
CA GLY A 393 -23.42 5.56 -2.15
C GLY A 393 -22.82 5.57 -3.56
N LYS A 394 -23.27 6.54 -4.37
CA LYS A 394 -22.72 6.83 -5.71
C LYS A 394 -22.07 8.20 -5.81
N LYS A 395 -22.14 9.00 -4.73
CA LYS A 395 -21.66 10.37 -4.74
C LYS A 395 -20.15 10.34 -4.47
N THR A 396 -19.38 10.96 -5.36
CA THR A 396 -17.92 11.05 -5.24
C THR A 396 -17.48 11.96 -4.09
N ASN A 397 -18.35 12.85 -3.62
CA ASN A 397 -18.05 13.78 -2.53
C ASN A 397 -18.42 13.27 -1.13
N ARG A 398 -19.05 12.09 -1.03
CA ARG A 398 -19.43 11.44 0.23
C ARG A 398 -19.35 9.94 0.05
N ILE A 399 -18.23 9.37 0.47
CA ILE A 399 -17.95 7.95 0.34
C ILE A 399 -18.04 7.34 1.73
N PHE A 400 -18.79 6.25 1.84
CA PHE A 400 -18.86 5.45 3.06
C PHE A 400 -18.38 4.05 2.70
N THR A 401 -17.45 3.52 3.46
CA THR A 401 -16.93 2.16 3.29
C THR A 401 -16.99 1.41 4.61
N ALA A 402 -17.12 0.09 4.52
CA ALA A 402 -16.98 -0.81 5.66
C ALA A 402 -16.25 -2.06 5.21
N GLY A 403 -15.41 -2.60 6.09
CA GLY A 403 -14.71 -3.86 5.86
C GLY A 403 -14.90 -4.81 7.02
N TYR A 404 -14.86 -6.11 6.74
CA TYR A 404 -14.79 -7.17 7.72
C TYR A 404 -13.97 -8.33 7.19
N SER A 405 -13.00 -8.77 7.97
CA SER A 405 -11.99 -9.74 7.57
C SER A 405 -11.81 -10.80 8.63
N LEU A 406 -11.54 -12.02 8.18
CA LEU A 406 -11.29 -13.19 9.01
C LEU A 406 -10.02 -13.88 8.54
N PHE A 407 -9.03 -14.01 9.41
CA PHE A 407 -7.81 -14.77 9.14
C PHE A 407 -7.84 -16.10 9.89
N PHE A 408 -7.61 -17.18 9.15
CA PHE A 408 -7.56 -18.56 9.63
C PHE A 408 -6.10 -19.04 9.63
N PRO A 409 -5.50 -19.27 10.81
CA PRO A 409 -4.10 -19.70 10.92
C PRO A 409 -3.85 -21.05 10.24
N GLY A 410 -2.80 -21.11 9.41
CA GLY A 410 -2.32 -22.30 8.74
C GLY A 410 -1.30 -23.08 9.56
N LYS A 411 -0.81 -24.19 9.00
CA LYS A 411 0.08 -25.13 9.70
C LYS A 411 1.42 -24.55 10.13
N LEU A 412 1.92 -23.50 9.48
CA LEU A 412 3.12 -22.78 9.91
C LEU A 412 2.94 -22.25 11.35
N ILE A 413 1.75 -21.72 11.64
CA ILE A 413 1.39 -21.15 12.93
C ILE A 413 0.92 -22.26 13.89
N THR A 414 0.01 -23.14 13.44
CA THR A 414 -0.65 -24.10 14.35
C THR A 414 0.21 -25.29 14.75
N ASN A 415 1.18 -25.71 13.93
CA ASN A 415 2.05 -26.85 14.24
C ASN A 415 3.35 -26.43 14.95
N TRP A 416 3.52 -25.14 15.24
CA TRP A 416 4.73 -24.64 15.87
C TRP A 416 4.94 -25.30 17.24
N ARG A 417 6.12 -25.89 17.40
CA ARG A 417 6.39 -26.95 18.39
C ARG A 417 6.78 -26.42 19.78
N ASP A 418 6.99 -25.10 19.91
CA ASP A 418 7.37 -24.47 21.17
C ASP A 418 6.41 -23.33 21.56
N PRO A 419 5.36 -23.63 22.35
CA PRO A 419 4.35 -22.66 22.77
C PRO A 419 4.82 -21.66 23.83
N HIS A 420 6.08 -21.77 24.31
CA HIS A 420 6.57 -20.93 25.41
C HIS A 420 6.81 -19.46 25.03
N TRP A 421 6.90 -19.15 23.73
CA TRP A 421 7.10 -17.80 23.20
C TRP A 421 5.82 -17.07 22.77
N GLY A 422 4.64 -17.64 23.03
CA GLY A 422 3.37 -17.01 22.68
C GLY A 422 2.82 -17.38 21.29
N TRP A 423 3.49 -18.25 20.54
CA TRP A 423 3.09 -18.64 19.20
C TRP A 423 2.21 -19.90 19.21
N GLY A 424 1.28 -20.00 18.25
CA GLY A 424 0.44 -21.19 18.05
C GLY A 424 -1.02 -21.04 18.50
N GLY A 425 -1.59 -19.83 18.36
CA GLY A 425 -3.04 -19.66 18.36
C GLY A 425 -3.65 -20.33 17.13
N ASN A 426 -4.72 -21.10 17.33
CA ASN A 426 -5.57 -21.60 16.26
C ASN A 426 -6.86 -20.78 16.13
N ASP A 427 -6.95 -19.67 16.88
CA ASP A 427 -8.10 -18.79 16.88
C ASP A 427 -8.16 -18.00 15.57
N THR A 428 -9.39 -17.77 15.11
CA THR A 428 -9.63 -16.94 13.93
C THR A 428 -9.50 -15.48 14.34
N THR A 429 -8.50 -14.79 13.79
CA THR A 429 -8.34 -13.36 13.98
C THR A 429 -9.38 -12.61 13.16
N GLN A 430 -9.86 -11.49 13.69
CA GLN A 430 -10.91 -10.70 13.05
C GLN A 430 -10.49 -9.24 12.98
N TRP A 431 -10.82 -8.60 11.88
CA TRP A 431 -10.59 -7.19 11.66
C TRP A 431 -11.82 -6.55 11.03
N ALA A 432 -12.16 -5.36 11.46
CA ALA A 432 -13.30 -4.65 10.90
C ALA A 432 -13.03 -3.15 10.88
N TYR A 433 -13.53 -2.46 9.86
CA TYR A 433 -13.53 -1.02 9.86
C TYR A 433 -14.83 -0.44 9.32
N VAL A 434 -15.10 0.79 9.73
CA VAL A 434 -16.04 1.68 9.05
C VAL A 434 -15.33 2.99 8.76
N GLN A 435 -15.47 3.48 7.55
CA GLN A 435 -14.83 4.70 7.10
C GLN A 435 -15.82 5.62 6.38
N THR A 436 -15.66 6.92 6.59
CA THR A 436 -16.38 7.95 5.88
C THR A 436 -15.41 8.99 5.34
N GLU A 437 -15.60 9.40 4.10
CA GLU A 437 -14.80 10.39 3.40
C GLU A 437 -15.70 11.49 2.83
N PHE A 438 -15.33 12.75 3.07
CA PHE A 438 -16.02 13.93 2.57
C PHE A 438 -15.06 14.79 1.77
N LYS A 439 -15.35 14.96 0.48
CA LYS A 439 -14.60 15.87 -0.41
C LYS A 439 -15.41 17.15 -0.64
N PHE A 440 -14.77 18.31 -0.54
CA PHE A 440 -15.41 19.63 -0.69
C PHE A 440 -14.84 20.41 -1.87
#